data_AF-A0A928TKV5-F1
#
_entry.id   AF-A0A928TKV5-F1
#
_cell.length_a   1.000
_cell.length_b   1.000
_cell.length_c   1.000
_cell.angle_alpha   90.00
_cell.angle_beta   90.00
_cell.angle_gamma   90.00
#
_symmetry.space_group_name_H-M   'P 1'
#
loop_
_entity.id
_entity.type
_entity.pdbx_description
1 polymer ?
#
loop_
_entity_poly.entity_id
_entity_poly.type
_entity_poly.pdbx_seq_one_letter_code
_entity_poly.pdbx_strand_id
1 'polypeptide(L)'
;MIVVGSIITLALFLLVGWIISTEMFQQRAWRQRVAEGDVAIIAALLQEALGAWQRTRPEKGMSANLWAGVQAAQVVAVSAEGVTVSTSAEPEFRNEGNERVQLTSALDMATMVAARLADMLLYDVPNLRPGFARVDVYTTFHESGGSPVQKPILTTTAERATADGLAWDALTAAEILSRFDTVYQRLPSGEGEAIGLPPIVGTLIADIPAPGGVAGAE
;
A
#
# COMPACT_ATOMS: atom_id res chain seq x y z
N MET A 1 -0.44 -7.48 54.67
CA MET A 1 -1.09 -7.93 53.43
C MET A 1 -1.59 -6.76 52.58
N ILE A 2 -2.36 -5.81 53.12
CA ILE A 2 -2.87 -4.64 52.37
C ILE A 2 -1.73 -3.78 51.78
N VAL A 3 -0.72 -3.43 52.58
CA VAL A 3 0.41 -2.59 52.14
C VAL A 3 1.18 -3.21 50.97
N VAL A 4 1.43 -4.52 51.03
CA VAL A 4 2.10 -5.26 49.95
C VAL A 4 1.23 -5.28 48.68
N GLY A 5 -0.09 -5.48 48.83
CA GLY A 5 -1.04 -5.39 47.72
C GLY A 5 -1.04 -4.00 47.06
N SER A 6 -1.07 -2.93 47.85
CA SER A 6 -1.04 -1.55 47.34
C SER A 6 0.24 -1.22 46.58
N ILE A 7 1.40 -1.71 47.05
CA ILE A 7 2.69 -1.52 46.37
C ILE A 7 2.69 -2.23 45.01
N ILE A 8 2.20 -3.47 44.95
CA ILE A 8 2.14 -4.24 43.71
C ILE A 8 1.19 -3.56 42.70
N THR A 9 0.02 -3.10 43.14
CA THR A 9 -0.92 -2.37 42.28
C THR A 9 -0.31 -1.08 41.75
N LEU A 10 0.37 -0.29 42.60
CA LEU A 10 1.03 0.94 42.17
C LEU A 10 2.14 0.67 41.14
N ALA A 11 2.96 -0.36 41.37
CA ALA A 11 4.03 -0.74 40.44
C ALA A 11 3.48 -1.15 39.06
N LEU A 12 2.37 -1.91 39.03
CA LEU A 12 1.66 -2.27 37.80
C LEU A 12 1.13 -1.02 37.07
N PHE A 13 0.50 -0.09 37.79
CA PHE A 13 0.01 1.16 37.21
C PHE A 13 1.14 2.02 36.63
N LEU A 14 2.27 2.13 37.33
CA LEU A 14 3.43 2.86 36.84
C LEU A 14 4.06 2.20 35.62
N LEU A 15 4.16 0.87 35.60
CA LEU A 15 4.70 0.13 34.47
C LEU A 15 3.81 0.27 33.22
N VAL A 16 2.49 0.11 33.37
CA VAL A 16 1.53 0.30 32.27
C VAL A 16 1.52 1.76 31.80
N GLY A 17 1.50 2.72 32.72
CA GLY A 17 1.55 4.15 32.38
C GLY A 17 2.84 4.55 31.67
N TRP A 18 3.98 3.97 32.08
CA TRP A 18 5.27 4.16 31.42
C TRP A 18 5.25 3.64 29.98
N ILE A 19 4.80 2.41 29.77
CA ILE A 19 4.70 1.79 28.42
C ILE A 19 3.86 2.67 27.49
N ILE A 20 2.65 3.07 27.93
CA ILE A 20 1.76 3.93 27.14
C ILE A 20 2.42 5.28 26.82
N SER A 21 3.12 5.87 27.80
CA SER A 21 3.80 7.14 27.59
C SER A 21 4.93 7.03 26.56
N THR A 22 5.68 5.92 26.55
CA THR A 22 6.76 5.71 25.57
C THR A 22 6.24 5.58 24.15
N GLU A 23 5.11 4.90 23.94
CA GLU A 23 4.45 4.82 22.61
C GLU A 23 4.03 6.21 22.11
N MET A 24 3.47 7.06 22.99
CA MET A 24 3.10 8.43 22.61
C MET A 24 4.29 9.31 22.25
N PHE A 25 5.42 9.17 22.94
CA PHE A 25 6.64 9.90 22.61
C PHE A 25 7.26 9.42 21.29
N GLN A 26 7.24 8.11 21.01
CA GLN A 26 7.66 7.55 19.73
C GLN A 26 6.81 8.09 18.57
N GLN A 27 5.48 8.14 18.73
CA GLN A 27 4.58 8.72 17.71
C GLN A 27 4.86 10.21 17.42
N ARG A 28 5.28 10.99 18.43
CA ARG A 28 5.69 12.39 18.20
C ARG A 28 7.04 12.47 17.50
N ALA A 29 8.01 11.67 17.93
CA ALA A 29 9.34 11.63 17.32
C ALA A 29 9.28 11.19 15.84
N TRP A 30 8.43 10.22 15.50
CA TRP A 30 8.22 9.78 14.12
C TRP A 30 7.61 10.88 13.26
N ARG A 31 6.57 11.56 13.75
CA ARG A 31 5.98 12.70 13.02
C ARG A 31 6.98 13.81 12.77
N GLN A 32 7.87 14.09 13.72
CA GLN A 32 8.92 15.07 13.53
C GLN A 32 9.94 14.63 12.47
N ARG A 33 10.41 13.38 12.50
CA ARG A 33 11.36 12.85 11.51
C ARG A 33 10.77 12.76 10.10
N VAL A 34 9.49 12.41 10.00
CA VAL A 34 8.74 12.48 8.73
C VAL A 34 8.66 13.91 8.22
N ALA A 35 8.39 14.89 9.09
CA ALA A 35 8.38 16.31 8.71
C ALA A 35 9.77 16.83 8.30
N GLU A 36 10.84 16.25 8.85
CA GLU A 36 12.24 16.49 8.44
C GLU A 36 12.62 15.78 7.12
N GLY A 37 11.73 14.95 6.57
CA GLY A 37 11.95 14.23 5.32
C GLY A 37 12.84 12.99 5.46
N ASP A 38 12.90 12.37 6.65
CA ASP A 38 13.68 11.15 6.88
C ASP A 38 13.10 9.96 6.10
N VAL A 39 13.68 9.72 4.93
CA VAL A 39 13.26 8.70 3.96
C VAL A 39 13.34 7.27 4.57
N ALA A 40 14.25 7.02 5.51
CA ALA A 40 14.35 5.71 6.16
C ALA A 40 13.17 5.43 7.10
N ILE A 41 12.71 6.45 7.81
CA ILE A 41 11.51 6.35 8.66
C ILE A 41 10.25 6.25 7.82
N ILE A 42 10.15 7.02 6.73
CA ILE A 42 9.03 6.93 5.78
C ILE A 42 8.93 5.52 5.20
N ALA A 43 10.06 4.96 4.75
CA ALA A 43 10.14 3.58 4.27
C ALA A 43 9.67 2.57 5.33
N ALA A 44 10.13 2.72 6.58
CA ALA A 44 9.76 1.81 7.67
C ALA A 44 8.25 1.85 7.98
N LEU A 45 7.65 3.04 8.07
CA LEU A 45 6.21 3.20 8.30
C LEU A 45 5.38 2.57 7.18
N LEU A 46 5.80 2.73 5.92
CA LEU A 46 5.13 2.11 4.77
C LEU A 46 5.28 0.58 4.79
N GLN A 47 6.47 0.06 5.04
CA GLN A 47 6.70 -1.39 5.14
C GLN A 47 5.90 -2.00 6.29
N GLU A 48 5.78 -1.31 7.43
CA GLU A 48 4.95 -1.76 8.54
C GLU A 48 3.47 -1.79 8.17
N ALA A 49 2.96 -0.74 7.52
CA ALA A 49 1.57 -0.68 7.05
C ALA A 49 1.26 -1.77 6.02
N LEU A 50 2.09 -1.92 4.98
CA LEU A 50 1.94 -2.98 3.98
C LEU A 50 2.02 -4.37 4.63
N GLY A 51 2.97 -4.57 5.55
CA GLY A 51 3.09 -5.81 6.32
C GLY A 51 1.86 -6.09 7.18
N ALA A 52 1.18 -5.07 7.70
CA ALA A 52 -0.09 -5.23 8.41
C ALA A 52 -1.23 -5.64 7.45
N TRP A 53 -1.35 -4.98 6.30
CA TRP A 53 -2.36 -5.31 5.28
C TRP A 53 -2.20 -6.75 4.76
N GLN A 54 -0.96 -7.17 4.52
CA GLN A 54 -0.59 -8.55 4.15
C GLN A 54 -1.11 -9.61 5.14
N ARG A 55 -1.12 -9.29 6.44
CA ARG A 55 -1.55 -10.21 7.49
C ARG A 55 -3.05 -10.13 7.79
N THR A 56 -3.72 -9.09 7.30
CA THR A 56 -5.13 -8.83 7.57
C THR A 56 -6.02 -9.56 6.57
N ARG A 57 -7.21 -9.99 7.02
CA ARG A 57 -8.21 -10.59 6.15
C ARG A 57 -8.92 -9.52 5.31
N PRO A 58 -9.41 -9.88 4.11
CA PRO A 58 -10.24 -8.97 3.32
C PRO A 58 -11.47 -8.50 4.10
N GLU A 59 -11.85 -7.25 3.87
CA GLU A 59 -13.09 -6.69 4.39
C GLU A 59 -14.31 -7.43 3.84
N LYS A 60 -15.43 -7.38 4.58
CA LYS A 60 -16.67 -8.03 4.17
C LYS A 60 -17.16 -7.44 2.84
N GLY A 61 -17.40 -8.29 1.86
CA GLY A 61 -17.91 -7.90 0.55
C GLY A 61 -16.82 -7.56 -0.48
N MET A 62 -15.54 -7.60 -0.10
CA MET A 62 -14.43 -7.42 -1.02
C MET A 62 -14.06 -8.73 -1.75
N SER A 63 -13.76 -8.65 -3.05
CA SER A 63 -13.23 -9.81 -3.80
C SER A 63 -11.89 -10.27 -3.20
N ALA A 64 -11.71 -11.58 -3.06
CA ALA A 64 -10.45 -12.16 -2.60
C ALA A 64 -9.29 -11.84 -3.55
N ASN A 65 -9.55 -11.77 -4.87
CA ASN A 65 -8.53 -11.41 -5.85
C ASN A 65 -8.12 -9.94 -5.75
N LEU A 66 -9.07 -9.04 -5.47
CA LEU A 66 -8.77 -7.63 -5.22
C LEU A 66 -7.88 -7.49 -3.98
N TRP A 67 -8.22 -8.17 -2.89
CA TRP A 67 -7.41 -8.14 -1.68
C TRP A 67 -6.04 -8.81 -1.86
N ALA A 68 -5.95 -9.88 -2.65
CA ALA A 68 -4.66 -10.50 -2.98
C ALA A 68 -3.72 -9.50 -3.68
N GLY A 69 -4.26 -8.61 -4.54
CA GLY A 69 -3.50 -7.50 -5.12
C GLY A 69 -3.04 -6.46 -4.08
N VAL A 70 -3.84 -6.19 -3.04
CA VAL A 70 -3.40 -5.33 -1.92
C VAL A 70 -2.28 -6.01 -1.13
N GLN A 71 -2.41 -7.30 -0.84
CA GLN A 71 -1.42 -8.07 -0.09
C GLN A 71 -0.11 -8.29 -0.88
N ALA A 72 -0.18 -8.34 -2.20
CA ALA A 72 1.00 -8.45 -3.07
C ALA A 72 1.79 -7.14 -3.21
N ALA A 73 1.26 -6.02 -2.69
CA ALA A 73 1.91 -4.72 -2.82
C ALA A 73 3.27 -4.68 -2.11
N GLN A 74 4.23 -4.00 -2.75
CA GLN A 74 5.60 -3.82 -2.26
C GLN A 74 6.03 -2.37 -2.47
N VAL A 75 6.78 -1.81 -1.51
CA VAL A 75 7.39 -0.49 -1.67
C VAL A 75 8.55 -0.60 -2.66
N VAL A 76 8.54 0.24 -3.70
CA VAL A 76 9.61 0.33 -4.69
C VAL A 76 10.55 1.48 -4.36
N ALA A 77 9.98 2.66 -4.10
CA ALA A 77 10.72 3.87 -3.79
C ALA A 77 9.93 4.80 -2.88
N VAL A 78 10.66 5.65 -2.17
CA VAL A 78 10.09 6.67 -1.29
C VAL A 78 10.85 7.99 -1.41
N SER A 79 10.14 9.09 -1.20
CA SER A 79 10.70 10.42 -1.03
C SER A 79 10.04 11.09 0.16
N ALA A 80 10.47 12.31 0.50
CA ALA A 80 9.78 13.13 1.50
C ALA A 80 8.34 13.50 1.07
N GLU A 81 8.07 13.51 -0.24
CA GLU A 81 6.80 13.97 -0.81
C GLU A 81 5.86 12.83 -1.21
N GLY A 82 6.34 11.60 -1.36
CA GLY A 82 5.47 10.51 -1.80
C GLY A 82 6.11 9.14 -1.83
N VAL A 83 5.34 8.18 -2.32
CA VAL A 83 5.69 6.76 -2.36
C VAL A 83 5.39 6.19 -3.74
N THR A 84 6.24 5.28 -4.20
CA THR A 84 5.96 4.39 -5.32
C THR A 84 5.87 2.96 -4.81
N VAL A 85 4.75 2.30 -5.06
CA VAL A 85 4.55 0.88 -4.81
C VAL A 85 4.34 0.12 -6.11
N SER A 86 4.70 -1.15 -6.11
CA SER A 86 4.33 -2.09 -7.16
C SER A 86 3.42 -3.18 -6.60
N THR A 87 2.58 -3.74 -7.46
CA THR A 87 1.79 -4.93 -7.14
C THR A 87 1.47 -5.71 -8.42
N SER A 88 0.82 -6.87 -8.28
CA SER A 88 0.30 -7.65 -9.40
C SER A 88 -1.22 -7.78 -9.35
N ALA A 89 -1.84 -7.80 -10.53
CA ALA A 89 -3.24 -8.11 -10.72
C ALA A 89 -3.39 -9.29 -11.69
N GLU A 90 -4.21 -10.26 -11.29
CA GLU A 90 -4.49 -11.46 -12.08
C GLU A 90 -5.99 -11.51 -12.43
N PRO A 91 -6.36 -11.99 -13.63
CA PRO A 91 -7.74 -12.07 -14.06
C PRO A 91 -8.57 -13.02 -13.18
N GLU A 92 -9.84 -12.69 -13.01
CA GLU A 92 -10.79 -13.51 -12.24
C GLU A 92 -11.62 -14.39 -13.18
N PHE A 93 -11.68 -15.69 -12.88
CA PHE A 93 -12.50 -16.64 -13.63
C PHE A 93 -13.36 -17.48 -12.69
N ARG A 94 -14.58 -17.75 -13.12
CA ARG A 94 -15.54 -18.63 -12.43
C ARG A 94 -15.87 -19.83 -13.32
N ASN A 95 -16.14 -20.96 -12.68
CA ASN A 95 -16.67 -22.12 -13.38
C ASN A 95 -18.17 -21.93 -13.58
N GLU A 96 -18.61 -21.93 -14.83
CA GLU A 96 -20.02 -21.95 -15.20
C GLU A 96 -20.28 -23.23 -16.00
N GLY A 97 -20.95 -24.20 -15.36
CA GLY A 97 -21.08 -25.55 -15.91
C GLY A 97 -19.73 -26.26 -16.02
N ASN A 98 -19.31 -26.55 -17.25
CA ASN A 98 -18.03 -27.23 -17.55
C ASN A 98 -16.99 -26.28 -18.20
N GLU A 99 -17.24 -24.97 -18.19
CA GLU A 99 -16.34 -23.96 -18.77
C GLU A 99 -15.82 -23.00 -17.70
N ARG A 100 -14.57 -22.53 -17.86
CA ARG A 100 -14.05 -21.38 -17.10
C ARG A 100 -14.39 -20.11 -17.87
N VAL A 101 -15.26 -19.30 -17.29
CA VAL A 101 -15.64 -18.00 -17.85
C VAL A 101 -14.90 -16.91 -17.11
N GLN A 102 -14.30 -15.99 -17.86
CA GLN A 102 -13.65 -14.81 -17.31
C GLN A 102 -14.70 -13.84 -16.82
N LEU A 103 -14.62 -13.47 -15.55
CA LEU A 103 -15.50 -12.47 -14.93
C LEU A 103 -14.88 -11.08 -15.02
N THR A 104 -13.58 -10.99 -14.76
CA THR A 104 -12.86 -9.72 -14.68
C THR A 104 -11.52 -9.87 -15.36
N SER A 105 -11.20 -8.96 -16.29
CA SER A 105 -9.89 -8.90 -16.94
C SER A 105 -8.78 -8.49 -15.99
N ALA A 106 -7.53 -8.76 -16.37
CA ALA A 106 -6.37 -8.32 -15.60
C ALA A 106 -6.34 -6.79 -15.46
N LEU A 107 -6.74 -6.05 -16.51
CA LEU A 107 -6.78 -4.60 -16.51
C LEU A 107 -7.90 -4.04 -15.60
N ASP A 108 -9.07 -4.66 -15.59
CA ASP A 108 -10.16 -4.24 -14.69
C ASP A 108 -9.78 -4.54 -13.23
N MET A 109 -9.14 -5.69 -12.96
CA MET A 109 -8.56 -5.99 -11.66
C MET A 109 -7.47 -4.99 -11.27
N ALA A 110 -6.58 -4.62 -12.20
CA ALA A 110 -5.54 -3.63 -11.97
C ALA A 110 -6.13 -2.26 -11.61
N THR A 111 -7.21 -1.87 -12.27
CA THR A 111 -7.94 -0.62 -11.99
C THR A 111 -8.49 -0.61 -10.57
N MET A 112 -9.13 -1.72 -10.14
CA MET A 112 -9.66 -1.83 -8.77
C MET A 112 -8.56 -1.85 -7.71
N VAL A 113 -7.49 -2.63 -7.93
CA VAL A 113 -6.36 -2.73 -7.00
C VAL A 113 -5.64 -1.40 -6.87
N ALA A 114 -5.40 -0.71 -7.99
CA ALA A 114 -4.71 0.59 -7.99
C ALA A 114 -5.53 1.67 -7.27
N ALA A 115 -6.84 1.76 -7.51
CA ALA A 115 -7.71 2.69 -6.80
C ALA A 115 -7.70 2.41 -5.29
N ARG A 116 -7.79 1.14 -4.89
CA ARG A 116 -7.77 0.75 -3.46
C ARG A 116 -6.42 1.02 -2.80
N LEU A 117 -5.31 0.71 -3.47
CA LEU A 117 -3.99 1.01 -2.93
C LEU A 117 -3.74 2.52 -2.84
N ALA A 118 -4.21 3.31 -3.81
CA ALA A 118 -4.11 4.76 -3.75
C ALA A 118 -4.84 5.32 -2.51
N ASP A 119 -6.07 4.87 -2.26
CA ASP A 119 -6.84 5.20 -1.05
C ASP A 119 -6.08 4.85 0.24
N MET A 120 -5.69 3.59 0.39
CA MET A 120 -5.01 3.08 1.58
C MET A 120 -3.64 3.76 1.81
N LEU A 121 -2.86 4.00 0.76
CA LEU A 121 -1.56 4.68 0.87
C LEU A 121 -1.71 6.15 1.26
N LEU A 122 -2.77 6.81 0.80
CA LEU A 122 -3.04 8.21 1.11
C LEU A 122 -3.68 8.39 2.50
N TYR A 123 -4.46 7.45 3.00
CA TYR A 123 -5.26 7.68 4.21
C TYR A 123 -4.99 6.69 5.36
N ASP A 124 -4.53 5.48 5.08
CA ASP A 124 -4.46 4.41 6.09
C ASP A 124 -3.06 4.16 6.63
N VAL A 125 -2.02 4.82 6.12
CA VAL A 125 -0.65 4.68 6.64
C VAL A 125 -0.47 5.53 7.91
N PRO A 126 -0.25 4.92 9.09
CA PRO A 126 -0.15 5.67 10.34
C PRO A 126 1.07 6.58 10.35
N ASN A 127 0.90 7.79 10.91
CA ASN A 127 1.96 8.81 11.06
C ASN A 127 2.61 9.29 9.75
N LEU A 128 2.08 8.93 8.59
CA LEU A 128 2.56 9.36 7.29
C LEU A 128 1.42 10.01 6.51
N ARG A 129 1.70 11.14 5.86
CA ARG A 129 0.76 11.82 4.98
C ARG A 129 1.46 12.15 3.67
N PRO A 130 1.62 11.17 2.75
CA PRO A 130 2.35 11.42 1.51
C PRO A 130 1.59 12.44 0.64
N GLY A 131 2.31 13.31 -0.04
CA GLY A 131 1.76 14.25 -1.03
C GLY A 131 1.28 13.56 -2.31
N PHE A 132 1.87 12.42 -2.66
CA PHE A 132 1.38 11.54 -3.73
C PHE A 132 1.64 10.05 -3.43
N ALA A 133 0.86 9.18 -4.06
CA ALA A 133 1.08 7.75 -4.09
C ALA A 133 1.05 7.25 -5.54
N ARG A 134 2.14 6.67 -6.01
CA ARG A 134 2.21 5.99 -7.30
C ARG A 134 2.05 4.48 -7.12
N VAL A 135 1.16 3.89 -7.90
CA VAL A 135 0.88 2.45 -7.91
C VAL A 135 1.13 1.89 -9.30
N ASP A 136 2.15 1.04 -9.41
CA ASP A 136 2.49 0.32 -10.64
C ASP A 136 1.94 -1.11 -10.55
N VAL A 137 1.03 -1.47 -11.47
CA VAL A 137 0.37 -2.77 -11.49
C VAL A 137 0.87 -3.63 -12.64
N TYR A 138 1.33 -4.82 -12.29
CA TYR A 138 1.87 -5.82 -13.22
C TYR A 138 0.86 -6.95 -13.44
N THR A 139 0.97 -7.60 -14.59
CA THR A 139 0.33 -8.89 -14.82
C THR A 139 1.28 -9.82 -15.57
N THR A 140 0.93 -11.09 -15.62
CA THR A 140 1.75 -12.13 -16.23
C THR A 140 1.42 -12.28 -17.72
N PHE A 141 2.41 -12.01 -18.58
CA PHE A 141 2.32 -12.26 -20.01
C PHE A 141 2.97 -13.59 -20.38
N HIS A 142 2.40 -14.25 -21.38
CA HIS A 142 2.95 -15.47 -21.97
C HIS A 142 3.47 -15.11 -23.36
N GLU A 143 4.78 -14.99 -23.50
CA GLU A 143 5.40 -14.78 -24.81
C GLU A 143 5.39 -16.09 -25.61
N SER A 144 5.31 -15.99 -26.95
CA SER A 144 5.23 -17.12 -27.87
C SER A 144 6.52 -17.96 -27.84
N GLY A 145 6.68 -18.81 -26.82
CA GLY A 145 7.79 -19.76 -26.70
C GLY A 145 8.56 -19.73 -25.37
N GLY A 146 8.15 -18.97 -24.36
CA GLY A 146 8.99 -18.79 -23.16
C GLY A 146 8.23 -18.59 -21.86
N SER A 147 9.00 -18.71 -20.76
CA SER A 147 8.58 -18.57 -19.37
C SER A 147 7.67 -17.35 -19.13
N PRO A 148 6.74 -17.43 -18.17
CA PRO A 148 5.92 -16.29 -17.80
C PRO A 148 6.79 -15.08 -17.42
N VAL A 149 6.48 -13.91 -17.97
CA VAL A 149 7.16 -12.64 -17.66
C VAL A 149 6.13 -11.65 -17.13
N GLN A 150 6.40 -11.05 -15.98
CA GLN A 150 5.58 -9.95 -15.48
C GLN A 150 5.93 -8.65 -16.19
N LYS A 151 4.90 -7.97 -16.71
CA LYS A 151 5.02 -6.64 -17.31
C LYS A 151 3.95 -5.71 -16.73
N PRO A 152 4.25 -4.41 -16.61
CA PRO A 152 3.28 -3.43 -16.11
C PRO A 152 2.18 -3.24 -17.15
N ILE A 153 0.93 -3.17 -16.68
CA ILE A 153 -0.27 -2.94 -17.51
C ILE A 153 -1.01 -1.67 -17.15
N LEU A 154 -0.76 -1.14 -15.95
CA LEU A 154 -1.35 0.08 -15.44
C LEU A 154 -0.35 0.75 -14.49
N THR A 155 -0.23 2.06 -14.59
CA THR A 155 0.41 2.89 -13.57
C THR A 155 -0.52 4.06 -13.27
N THR A 156 -0.63 4.43 -12.01
CA THR A 156 -1.38 5.62 -11.58
C THR A 156 -0.57 6.39 -10.56
N THR A 157 -0.51 7.71 -10.71
CA THR A 157 0.04 8.63 -9.71
C THR A 157 -1.10 9.44 -9.11
N ALA A 158 -1.49 9.08 -7.90
CA ALA A 158 -2.55 9.74 -7.15
C ALA A 158 -1.97 10.87 -6.28
N GLU A 159 -2.27 12.11 -6.64
CA GLU A 159 -1.91 13.28 -5.84
C GLU A 159 -2.93 13.52 -4.72
N ARG A 160 -2.44 13.83 -3.52
CA ARG A 160 -3.30 14.11 -2.36
C ARG A 160 -4.22 15.31 -2.60
N ALA A 161 -3.72 16.36 -3.24
CA ALA A 161 -4.50 17.57 -3.50
C ALA A 161 -5.78 17.26 -4.28
N THR A 162 -5.70 16.32 -5.23
CA THR A 162 -6.86 15.81 -5.97
C THR A 162 -7.69 14.86 -5.11
N ALA A 163 -7.05 13.92 -4.41
CA ALA A 163 -7.70 12.91 -3.58
C ALA A 163 -8.58 13.49 -2.47
N ASP A 164 -8.15 14.57 -1.82
CA ASP A 164 -8.87 15.23 -0.72
C ASP A 164 -10.24 15.81 -1.16
N GLY A 165 -10.46 15.99 -2.47
CA GLY A 165 -11.74 16.42 -3.05
C GLY A 165 -12.60 15.29 -3.65
N LEU A 166 -12.14 14.04 -3.60
CA LEU A 166 -12.86 12.92 -4.21
C LEU A 166 -13.91 12.32 -3.27
N ALA A 167 -15.06 11.99 -3.84
CA ALA A 167 -16.07 11.17 -3.17
C ALA A 167 -15.77 9.68 -3.39
N TRP A 168 -14.73 9.17 -2.71
CA TRP A 168 -14.22 7.79 -2.88
C TRP A 168 -15.33 6.73 -2.79
N ASP A 169 -16.26 6.86 -1.85
CA ASP A 169 -17.36 5.91 -1.65
C ASP A 169 -18.47 5.96 -2.72
N ALA A 170 -18.53 7.05 -3.49
CA ALA A 170 -19.59 7.29 -4.48
C ALA A 170 -19.14 7.01 -5.92
N LEU A 171 -17.84 6.83 -6.14
CA LEU A 171 -17.24 6.65 -7.46
C LEU A 171 -16.77 5.20 -7.64
N THR A 172 -16.84 4.74 -8.88
CA THR A 172 -16.19 3.48 -9.27
C THR A 172 -14.67 3.64 -9.33
N ALA A 173 -13.92 2.53 -9.26
CA ALA A 173 -12.47 2.55 -9.37
C ALA A 173 -11.98 3.24 -10.66
N ALA A 174 -12.65 3.01 -11.79
CA ALA A 174 -12.32 3.65 -13.05
C ALA A 174 -12.55 5.18 -13.02
N GLU A 175 -13.64 5.63 -12.41
CA GLU A 175 -13.95 7.07 -12.24
C GLU A 175 -13.01 7.75 -11.26
N ILE A 176 -12.50 7.03 -10.26
CA ILE A 176 -11.46 7.51 -9.34
C ILE A 176 -10.15 7.69 -10.10
N LEU A 177 -9.66 6.64 -10.78
CA LEU A 177 -8.38 6.69 -11.49
C LEU A 177 -8.40 7.70 -12.64
N SER A 178 -9.56 7.98 -13.24
CA SER A 178 -9.68 9.02 -14.28
C SER A 178 -9.45 10.44 -13.75
N ARG A 179 -9.36 10.65 -12.42
CA ARG A 179 -9.04 11.94 -11.80
C ARG A 179 -7.55 12.13 -11.57
N PHE A 180 -6.79 11.04 -11.65
CA PHE A 180 -5.35 11.01 -11.42
C PHE A 180 -4.59 10.85 -12.73
N ASP A 181 -3.27 11.02 -12.68
CA ASP A 181 -2.41 10.70 -13.82
C ASP A 181 -2.29 9.18 -13.93
N THR A 182 -3.11 8.60 -14.80
CA THR A 182 -3.24 7.15 -14.97
C THR A 182 -2.94 6.77 -16.41
N VAL A 183 -2.00 5.84 -16.59
CA VAL A 183 -1.59 5.32 -17.88
C VAL A 183 -1.88 3.83 -17.95
N TYR A 184 -2.67 3.43 -18.93
CA TYR A 184 -2.90 2.04 -19.33
C TYR A 184 -3.29 1.99 -20.82
N GLN A 185 -3.21 0.82 -21.42
CA GLN A 185 -3.71 0.57 -22.77
C GLN A 185 -4.63 -0.64 -22.75
N ARG A 186 -5.81 -0.50 -23.37
CA ARG A 186 -6.82 -1.55 -23.45
C ARG A 186 -6.92 -2.08 -24.88
N LEU A 187 -6.72 -3.37 -25.04
CA LEU A 187 -6.92 -4.07 -26.31
C LEU A 187 -8.43 -4.21 -26.61
N PRO A 188 -8.83 -4.42 -27.88
CA PRO A 188 -10.23 -4.65 -28.24
C PRO A 188 -10.87 -5.86 -27.53
N SER A 189 -10.06 -6.82 -27.07
CA SER A 189 -10.51 -7.96 -26.26
C SER A 189 -10.90 -7.59 -24.82
N GLY A 190 -10.60 -6.36 -24.38
CA GLY A 190 -10.75 -5.91 -23.00
C GLY A 190 -9.49 -6.08 -22.13
N GLU A 191 -8.50 -6.84 -22.59
CA GLU A 191 -7.23 -7.07 -21.88
C GLU A 191 -6.31 -5.85 -21.86
N GLY A 192 -5.40 -5.82 -20.89
CA GLY A 192 -4.35 -4.80 -20.80
C GLY A 192 -3.17 -5.11 -21.71
N GLU A 193 -2.66 -4.08 -22.40
CA GLU A 193 -1.38 -4.15 -23.10
C GLU A 193 -0.25 -3.71 -22.16
N ALA A 194 0.94 -4.29 -22.33
CA ALA A 194 2.11 -3.90 -21.56
C ALA A 194 2.51 -2.45 -21.86
N ILE A 195 2.78 -1.67 -20.81
CA ILE A 195 3.13 -0.25 -20.92
C ILE A 195 4.59 0.01 -20.52
N GLY A 196 5.12 1.17 -20.92
CA GLY A 196 6.32 1.72 -20.31
C GLY A 196 5.98 2.45 -19.02
N LEU A 197 6.80 2.27 -17.98
CA LEU A 197 6.62 3.00 -16.73
C LEU A 197 7.34 4.36 -16.78
N PRO A 198 6.77 5.42 -16.21
CA PRO A 198 7.49 6.67 -16.01
C PRO A 198 8.67 6.47 -15.04
N PRO A 199 9.68 7.35 -15.08
CA PRO A 199 10.82 7.30 -14.16
C PRO A 199 10.39 7.23 -12.70
N ILE A 200 11.10 6.44 -11.89
CA ILE A 200 10.84 6.34 -10.45
C ILE A 200 11.26 7.65 -9.79
N VAL A 201 10.42 8.16 -8.89
CA VAL A 201 10.71 9.35 -8.08
C VAL A 201 11.09 8.90 -6.66
N GLY A 202 12.20 9.44 -6.15
CA GLY A 202 12.69 9.16 -4.80
C GLY A 202 13.84 8.15 -4.76
N THR A 203 14.12 7.65 -3.56
CA THR A 203 15.17 6.65 -3.30
C THR A 203 14.58 5.26 -3.35
N LEU A 204 15.23 4.35 -4.07
CA LEU A 204 14.80 2.94 -4.14
C LEU A 204 14.92 2.29 -2.76
N ILE A 205 13.96 1.42 -2.44
CA ILE A 205 13.91 0.76 -1.13
C ILE A 205 15.18 -0.04 -0.82
N ALA A 206 15.84 -0.58 -1.85
CA ALA A 206 17.07 -1.35 -1.73
C ALA A 206 18.28 -0.48 -1.34
N ASP A 207 18.22 0.83 -1.61
CA ASP A 207 19.30 1.77 -1.35
C ASP A 207 19.12 2.53 -0.03
N ILE A 208 17.99 2.31 0.66
CA ILE A 208 17.68 2.99 1.92
C ILE A 208 18.32 2.21 3.07
N PRO A 209 19.19 2.83 3.88
CA PRO A 209 19.74 2.18 5.06
C PRO A 209 18.61 1.91 6.05
N ALA A 210 18.72 0.80 6.80
CA ALA A 210 17.79 0.52 7.89
C ALA A 210 17.71 1.74 8.81
N PRO A 211 16.50 2.13 9.27
CA PRO A 211 16.35 3.30 10.13
C PRO A 211 17.27 3.11 11.33
N GLY A 212 18.15 4.08 11.56
CA GLY A 212 19.04 4.07 12.72
C GLY A 212 18.18 4.00 13.97
N GLY A 213 18.10 2.82 14.57
CA GLY A 213 17.41 2.61 15.81
C GLY A 213 18.03 3.54 16.85
N VAL A 214 17.18 4.33 17.52
CA VAL A 214 17.58 4.82 18.84
C VAL A 214 17.90 3.56 19.63
N ALA A 215 19.18 3.38 19.95
CA ALA A 215 19.64 2.27 20.75
C ALA A 215 18.72 2.16 21.96
N GLY A 216 17.97 1.05 22.04
CA GLY A 216 17.41 0.62 23.29
C GLY A 216 18.59 0.46 24.25
N ALA A 217 18.62 1.30 25.26
CA ALA A 217 19.52 1.14 26.38
C ALA A 217 19.29 -0.26 26.97
N GLU A 218 20.30 -1.12 26.85
CA GLU A 218 20.53 -2.19 27.81
C GLU A 218 20.84 -1.60 29.19
#